data_AF-A0A183IHQ8-F1
#
_entry.id   AF-A0A183IHQ8-F1
#
_cell.length_a   1.000
_cell.length_b   1.000
_cell.length_c   1.000
_cell.angle_alpha   90.00
_cell.angle_beta   90.00
_cell.angle_gamma   90.00
#
_symmetry.space_group_name_H-M   'P 1'
#
loop_
_entity.id
_entity.type
_entity.pdbx_description
1 polymer ?
#
loop_
_entity_poly.entity_id
_entity_poly.type
_entity_poly.pdbx_seq_one_letter_code
_entity_poly.pdbx_strand_id
1 'polypeptide(L)'
;MLRPLVLSRLGYCEDSQVITDAKMRFKDFILRHKPIPPDLRGTVFALTCRFGADEELTQMRKLYESSDSSEIQRQCLQAIGRCPHTDVQNHALEFAISKNCRLQDNYLVFYGLTRTLAGQEKAWKFFRNNMNLLCDLFGSQDNGLFIHILKMSIMHHCSEEKAEDIQNFFEHRTVSPALTRPISQSLENINLNIKFLRNNASAIGAWLKEEGY
;
A
#
# COMPACT_ATOMS: atom_id res chain seq x y z
N MET A 1 -5.81 11.21 18.12
CA MET A 1 -6.12 10.19 17.07
C MET A 1 -7.20 10.62 16.07
N LEU A 2 -8.19 11.45 16.44
CA LEU A 2 -9.24 11.88 15.50
C LEU A 2 -8.73 12.80 14.36
N ARG A 3 -7.85 13.75 14.66
CA ARG A 3 -7.36 14.74 13.68
C ARG A 3 -6.67 14.12 12.45
N PRO A 4 -5.67 13.22 12.57
CA PRO A 4 -5.06 12.56 11.42
C PRO A 4 -6.06 11.75 10.58
N LEU A 5 -7.08 11.15 11.22
CA LEU A 5 -8.13 10.39 10.54
C LEU A 5 -9.01 11.30 9.69
N VAL A 6 -9.50 12.42 10.25
CA VAL A 6 -10.34 13.39 9.53
C VAL A 6 -9.58 13.99 8.34
N LEU A 7 -8.34 14.43 8.56
CA LEU A 7 -7.51 14.99 7.47
C LEU A 7 -7.20 13.97 6.38
N SER A 8 -6.96 12.71 6.76
CA SER A 8 -6.76 11.62 5.81
C SER A 8 -8.02 11.42 4.95
N ARG A 9 -9.21 11.42 5.56
CA ARG A 9 -10.49 11.29 4.83
C ARG A 9 -10.76 12.46 3.91
N LEU A 10 -10.61 13.70 4.38
CA LEU A 10 -10.75 14.90 3.56
C LEU A 10 -9.79 14.88 2.36
N GLY A 11 -8.53 14.54 2.59
CA GLY A 11 -7.57 14.39 1.50
C GLY A 11 -7.91 13.26 0.53
N TYR A 12 -8.48 12.14 0.99
CA TYR A 12 -8.98 11.08 0.11
C TYR A 12 -10.23 11.47 -0.69
N CYS A 13 -11.03 12.40 -0.17
CA CYS A 13 -12.14 13.05 -0.87
C CYS A 13 -11.67 14.26 -1.70
N GLU A 14 -10.35 14.42 -1.91
CA GLU A 14 -9.76 15.44 -2.76
C GLU A 14 -9.99 16.89 -2.30
N ASP A 15 -10.13 17.11 -0.99
CA ASP A 15 -10.17 18.46 -0.42
C ASP A 15 -8.87 19.24 -0.74
N SER A 16 -9.01 20.30 -1.54
CA SER A 16 -7.89 21.07 -2.08
C SER A 16 -7.10 21.83 -1.01
N GLN A 17 -7.76 22.29 0.07
CA GLN A 17 -7.09 22.98 1.17
C GLN A 17 -6.22 21.99 1.94
N VAL A 18 -6.76 20.83 2.28
CA VAL A 18 -6.02 19.79 3.02
C VAL A 18 -4.83 19.27 2.21
N ILE A 19 -4.98 19.08 0.90
CA ILE A 19 -3.88 18.65 0.02
C ILE A 19 -2.80 19.72 -0.05
N THR A 20 -3.18 20.99 -0.25
CA THR A 20 -2.24 22.11 -0.33
C THR A 20 -1.46 22.27 0.98
N ASP A 21 -2.16 22.21 2.11
CA ASP A 21 -1.56 22.27 3.44
C ASP A 21 -0.60 21.10 3.69
N ALA A 22 -0.96 19.89 3.27
CA ALA A 22 -0.09 18.72 3.39
C ALA A 22 1.22 18.92 2.61
N LYS A 23 1.13 19.33 1.34
CA LYS A 23 2.31 19.62 0.50
C LYS A 23 3.17 20.73 1.09
N MET A 24 2.56 21.81 1.57
CA MET A 24 3.28 22.94 2.19
C MET A 24 4.01 22.50 3.46
N ARG A 25 3.35 21.72 4.32
CA ARG A 25 3.96 21.18 5.55
C ARG A 25 5.11 20.23 5.25
N PHE A 26 4.98 19.39 4.24
CA PHE A 26 6.08 18.53 3.79
C PHE A 26 7.27 19.36 3.29
N LYS A 27 7.01 20.37 2.44
CA LYS A 27 8.05 21.26 1.94
C LYS A 27 8.77 22.02 3.06
N ASP A 28 8.03 22.60 4.01
CA ASP A 28 8.58 23.25 5.21
C ASP A 28 9.41 22.28 6.06
N PHE A 29 8.97 21.02 6.17
CA PHE A 29 9.70 19.99 6.91
C PHE A 29 11.04 19.65 6.27
N ILE A 30 11.10 19.51 4.94
CA ILE A 30 12.33 19.20 4.21
C ILE A 30 13.27 20.41 4.14
N LEU A 31 12.76 21.59 3.77
CA LEU A 31 13.60 22.76 3.47
C LEU A 31 13.96 23.60 4.70
N ARG A 32 13.07 23.65 5.69
CA ARG A 32 13.21 24.54 6.86
C ARG A 32 13.34 23.78 8.17
N HIS A 33 13.41 22.44 8.12
CA HIS A 33 13.44 21.56 9.29
C HIS A 33 12.30 21.83 10.29
N LYS A 34 11.17 22.35 9.80
CA LYS A 34 10.02 22.67 10.65
C LYS A 34 9.33 21.36 11.06
N PRO A 35 9.22 21.04 12.35
CA PRO A 35 8.71 19.75 12.78
C PRO A 35 7.24 19.57 12.40
N ILE A 36 6.92 18.41 11.82
CA ILE A 36 5.53 17.95 11.69
C ILE A 36 5.20 17.12 12.93
N PRO A 37 4.05 17.38 13.61
CA PRO A 37 3.58 16.55 14.70
C PRO A 37 3.58 15.06 14.31
N PRO A 38 4.14 14.16 15.15
CA PRO A 38 4.30 12.74 14.79
C PRO A 38 2.97 12.07 14.37
N ASP A 39 1.85 12.45 14.99
CA ASP A 39 0.52 11.93 14.67
C ASP A 39 0.04 12.33 13.26
N LEU A 40 0.50 13.47 12.74
CA LEU A 40 0.13 13.98 11.41
C LEU A 40 1.10 13.56 10.31
N ARG A 41 2.34 13.17 10.66
CA ARG A 41 3.41 12.96 9.69
C ARG A 41 3.05 11.92 8.64
N GLY A 42 2.52 10.77 9.07
CA GLY A 42 2.06 9.73 8.16
C GLY A 42 0.96 10.20 7.19
N THR A 43 0.01 11.02 7.66
CA THR A 43 -1.03 11.59 6.79
C THR A 43 -0.44 12.61 5.81
N VAL A 44 0.41 13.51 6.27
CA VAL A 44 1.07 14.52 5.44
C VAL A 44 1.90 13.86 4.34
N PHE A 45 2.72 12.87 4.69
CA PHE A 45 3.55 12.15 3.73
C PHE A 45 2.70 11.39 2.72
N ALA A 46 1.66 10.68 3.18
CA ALA A 46 0.76 9.94 2.30
C ALA A 46 0.03 10.83 1.29
N LEU A 47 -0.51 11.98 1.73
CA LEU A 47 -1.19 12.92 0.84
C LEU A 47 -0.19 13.58 -0.12
N THR A 48 1.01 13.90 0.36
CA THR A 48 2.06 14.45 -0.49
C THR A 48 2.51 13.46 -1.57
N CYS A 49 2.70 12.18 -1.26
CA CYS A 49 3.02 11.18 -2.28
C CYS A 49 1.86 10.87 -3.22
N ARG A 50 0.61 10.93 -2.74
CA ARG A 50 -0.57 10.64 -3.55
C ARG A 50 -0.86 11.75 -4.57
N PHE A 51 -0.68 13.01 -4.18
CA PHE A 51 -1.03 14.16 -5.02
C PHE A 51 0.16 14.99 -5.49
N GLY A 52 1.38 14.66 -5.04
CA GLY A 52 2.63 15.31 -5.44
C GLY A 52 3.11 14.87 -6.82
N ALA A 53 4.02 15.67 -7.39
CA ALA A 53 4.68 15.39 -8.64
C ALA A 53 6.05 14.72 -8.41
N ASP A 54 6.84 14.58 -9.47
CA ASP A 54 8.15 13.94 -9.42
C ASP A 54 9.12 14.59 -8.42
N GLU A 55 9.02 15.92 -8.21
CA GLU A 55 9.84 16.63 -7.24
C GLU A 55 9.56 16.16 -5.80
N GLU A 56 8.30 16.14 -5.37
CA GLU A 56 7.95 15.70 -4.02
C GLU A 56 8.28 14.22 -3.80
N LEU A 57 8.15 13.39 -4.82
CA LEU A 57 8.50 11.97 -4.75
C LEU A 57 10.01 11.76 -4.64
N THR A 58 10.79 12.55 -5.36
CA THR A 58 12.26 12.58 -5.25
C THR A 58 12.69 13.05 -3.86
N GLN A 59 12.04 14.07 -3.32
CA GLN A 59 12.28 14.55 -1.96
C GLN A 59 11.92 13.50 -0.90
N MET A 60 10.81 12.77 -1.08
CA MET A 60 10.41 11.70 -0.17
C MET A 60 11.42 10.56 -0.14
N ARG A 61 11.97 10.19 -1.30
CA ARG A 61 13.06 9.21 -1.42
C ARG A 61 14.31 9.68 -0.68
N LYS A 62 14.76 10.90 -0.96
CA LYS A 62 15.94 11.48 -0.29
C LYS A 62 15.76 11.50 1.23
N LEU A 63 14.57 11.89 1.70
CA LEU A 63 14.24 11.88 3.13
C LEU A 63 14.36 10.49 3.74
N TYR A 64 13.89 9.45 3.05
CA TYR A 64 14.05 8.07 3.50
C TYR A 64 15.54 7.69 3.64
N GLU A 65 16.34 8.00 2.61
CA GLU A 65 17.75 7.62 2.54
C GLU A 65 18.62 8.38 3.56
N SER A 66 18.30 9.64 3.84
CA SER A 66 19.08 10.51 4.73
C SER A 66 18.60 10.55 6.18
N SER A 67 17.46 9.96 6.51
CA SER A 67 16.86 10.06 7.85
C SER A 67 17.44 9.01 8.81
N ASP A 68 17.98 9.48 9.95
CA ASP A 68 18.40 8.60 11.06
C ASP A 68 17.21 8.03 11.86
N SER A 69 16.01 8.58 11.68
CA SER A 69 14.79 8.11 12.34
C SER A 69 14.15 6.96 11.57
N SER A 70 14.13 5.77 12.18
CA SER A 70 13.42 4.61 11.66
C SER A 70 11.91 4.85 11.52
N GLU A 71 11.32 5.70 12.37
CA GLU A 71 9.90 6.07 12.28
C GLU A 71 9.61 6.84 11.00
N ILE A 72 10.44 7.85 10.67
CA ILE A 72 10.32 8.64 9.44
C ILE A 72 10.51 7.72 8.22
N GLN A 73 11.55 6.87 8.23
CA GLN A 73 11.79 5.92 7.15
C GLN A 73 10.58 5.03 6.86
N ARG A 74 9.98 4.45 7.93
CA ARG A 74 8.77 3.63 7.81
C ARG A 74 7.57 4.41 7.26
N GLN A 75 7.40 5.66 7.67
CA GLN A 75 6.33 6.53 7.16
C GLN A 75 6.54 6.88 5.69
N CYS A 76 7.79 7.10 5.25
CA CYS A 76 8.13 7.30 3.83
C CYS A 76 7.76 6.07 2.99
N LEU A 77 8.13 4.85 3.43
CA LEU A 77 7.81 3.61 2.70
C LEU A 77 6.29 3.43 2.51
N GLN A 78 5.51 3.68 3.56
CA GLN A 78 4.04 3.62 3.46
C GLN A 78 3.47 4.68 2.52
N ALA A 79 4.05 5.88 2.49
CA ALA A 79 3.58 6.99 1.68
C ALA A 79 3.86 6.77 0.19
N ILE A 80 5.09 6.32 -0.15
CA ILE A 80 5.49 6.08 -1.54
C ILE A 80 4.60 5.03 -2.21
N GLY A 81 4.22 3.97 -1.48
CA GLY A 81 3.30 2.95 -2.01
C GLY A 81 1.91 3.48 -2.39
N ARG A 82 1.50 4.65 -1.86
CA ARG A 82 0.20 5.28 -2.17
C ARG A 82 0.24 6.21 -3.39
N CYS A 83 1.42 6.42 -3.98
CA CYS A 83 1.56 7.24 -5.17
C CYS A 83 0.78 6.63 -6.35
N PRO A 84 0.02 7.40 -7.14
CA PRO A 84 -0.70 6.89 -8.31
C PRO A 84 0.23 6.61 -9.50
N HIS A 85 1.44 7.18 -9.54
CA HIS A 85 2.36 7.03 -10.65
C HIS A 85 3.00 5.64 -10.68
N THR A 86 2.77 4.92 -11.78
CA THR A 86 3.25 3.56 -11.99
C THR A 86 4.77 3.45 -11.85
N ASP A 87 5.54 4.36 -12.43
CA ASP A 87 7.02 4.27 -12.39
C ASP A 87 7.55 4.43 -10.97
N VAL A 88 6.95 5.33 -10.19
CA VAL A 88 7.31 5.55 -8.78
C VAL A 88 7.00 4.32 -7.96
N GLN A 89 5.84 3.70 -8.17
CA GLN A 89 5.48 2.46 -7.49
C GLN A 89 6.40 1.28 -7.88
N ASN A 90 6.82 1.17 -9.15
CA ASN A 90 7.77 0.13 -9.59
C ASN A 90 9.10 0.29 -8.86
N HIS A 91 9.64 1.51 -8.89
CA HIS A 91 10.88 1.80 -8.21
C HIS A 91 10.75 1.57 -6.69
N ALA A 92 9.59 1.89 -6.09
CA ALA A 92 9.35 1.63 -4.67
C ALA A 92 9.37 0.13 -4.33
N LEU A 93 8.82 -0.71 -5.20
CA LEU A 93 8.82 -2.16 -5.05
C LEU A 93 10.23 -2.73 -5.21
N GLU A 94 10.98 -2.29 -6.22
CA GLU A 94 12.40 -2.66 -6.42
C GLU A 94 13.24 -2.24 -5.21
N PHE A 95 13.03 -1.02 -4.72
CA PHE A 95 13.69 -0.53 -3.53
C PHE A 95 13.35 -1.39 -2.31
N ALA A 96 12.07 -1.74 -2.12
CA ALA A 96 11.61 -2.53 -0.99
C ALA A 96 12.28 -3.91 -0.92
N ILE A 97 12.67 -4.51 -2.03
CA ILE A 97 13.36 -5.82 -2.04
C ILE A 97 14.89 -5.70 -2.15
N SER A 98 15.41 -4.47 -2.20
CA SER A 98 16.84 -4.21 -2.25
C SER A 98 17.50 -4.33 -0.87
N LYS A 99 18.84 -4.45 -0.84
CA LYS A 99 19.63 -4.45 0.39
C LYS A 99 19.58 -3.12 1.16
N ASN A 100 19.09 -2.05 0.53
CA ASN A 100 18.99 -0.72 1.13
C ASN A 100 17.73 -0.57 1.99
N CYS A 101 16.77 -1.49 1.88
CA CYS A 101 15.58 -1.52 2.73
C CYS A 101 15.75 -2.57 3.83
N ARG A 102 15.40 -2.20 5.07
CA ARG A 102 15.40 -3.14 6.20
C ARG A 102 14.35 -4.21 5.94
N LEU A 103 14.74 -5.48 6.00
CA LEU A 103 13.88 -6.64 5.67
C LEU A 103 12.49 -6.59 6.33
N GLN A 104 12.43 -6.17 7.60
CA GLN A 104 11.19 -6.06 8.38
C GLN A 104 10.27 -4.90 7.97
N ASP A 105 10.76 -3.92 7.20
CA ASP A 105 10.02 -2.73 6.76
C ASP A 105 9.57 -2.85 5.29
N ASN A 106 10.05 -3.85 4.55
CA ASN A 106 9.74 -4.07 3.12
C ASN A 106 8.22 -4.14 2.86
N TYR A 107 7.47 -4.74 3.77
CA TYR A 107 6.01 -4.88 3.65
C TYR A 107 5.26 -3.54 3.65
N LEU A 108 5.88 -2.46 4.11
CA LEU A 108 5.24 -1.14 4.20
C LEU A 108 4.92 -0.55 2.84
N VAL A 109 5.72 -0.87 1.81
CA VAL A 109 5.42 -0.47 0.43
C VAL A 109 4.18 -1.21 -0.09
N PHE A 110 4.10 -2.52 0.15
CA PHE A 110 2.92 -3.33 -0.16
C PHE A 110 1.67 -2.79 0.56
N TYR A 111 1.79 -2.45 1.83
CA TYR A 111 0.71 -1.82 2.59
C TYR A 111 0.23 -0.48 2.02
N GLY A 112 1.13 0.32 1.44
CA GLY A 112 0.78 1.54 0.73
C GLY A 112 0.00 1.24 -0.56
N LEU A 113 0.48 0.27 -1.35
CA LEU A 113 -0.12 -0.13 -2.63
C LEU A 113 -1.55 -0.64 -2.48
N THR A 114 -1.84 -1.42 -1.43
CA THR A 114 -3.18 -2.00 -1.21
C THR A 114 -4.29 -0.97 -0.97
N ARG A 115 -3.93 0.31 -0.81
CA ARG A 115 -4.89 1.43 -0.64
C ARG A 115 -5.58 1.88 -1.91
N THR A 116 -5.21 1.33 -3.07
CA THR A 116 -5.82 1.64 -4.36
C THR A 116 -6.05 0.37 -5.17
N LEU A 117 -7.07 0.34 -6.04
CA LEU A 117 -7.33 -0.83 -6.91
C LEU A 117 -6.12 -1.13 -7.83
N ALA A 118 -5.56 -0.08 -8.45
CA ALA A 118 -4.37 -0.22 -9.31
C ALA A 118 -3.16 -0.74 -8.52
N GLY A 119 -2.95 -0.25 -7.29
CA GLY A 119 -1.87 -0.70 -6.43
C GLY A 119 -2.05 -2.14 -5.92
N GLN A 120 -3.28 -2.58 -5.64
CA GLN A 120 -3.57 -3.99 -5.30
C GLN A 120 -3.19 -4.93 -6.45
N GLU A 121 -3.58 -4.60 -7.69
CA GLU A 121 -3.21 -5.38 -8.86
C GLU A 121 -1.70 -5.41 -9.07
N LYS A 122 -1.05 -4.28 -8.83
CA LYS A 122 0.40 -4.16 -8.94
C LYS A 122 1.14 -4.98 -7.88
N ALA A 123 0.68 -4.97 -6.64
CA ALA A 123 1.23 -5.78 -5.56
C ALA A 123 1.15 -7.27 -5.90
N TRP A 124 0.00 -7.73 -6.41
CA TRP A 124 -0.17 -9.10 -6.88
C TRP A 124 0.79 -9.45 -8.03
N LYS A 125 0.81 -8.64 -9.10
CA LYS A 125 1.70 -8.85 -10.24
C LYS A 125 3.17 -8.92 -9.81
N PHE A 126 3.58 -8.01 -8.93
CA PHE A 126 4.94 -8.00 -8.42
C PHE A 126 5.27 -9.27 -7.62
N PHE A 127 4.39 -9.68 -6.70
CA PHE A 127 4.56 -10.92 -5.95
C PHE A 127 4.65 -12.13 -6.88
N ARG A 128 3.70 -12.25 -7.83
CA ARG A 128 3.63 -13.33 -8.82
C ARG A 128 4.93 -13.45 -9.62
N ASN A 129 5.47 -12.34 -10.09
CA ASN A 129 6.67 -12.30 -10.92
C ASN A 129 7.97 -12.51 -10.13
N ASN A 130 7.97 -12.17 -8.84
CA ASN A 130 9.17 -12.17 -8.00
C ASN A 130 9.10 -13.16 -6.83
N MET A 131 8.19 -14.14 -6.86
CA MET A 131 7.96 -15.05 -5.72
C MET A 131 9.24 -15.77 -5.28
N ASN A 132 10.05 -16.25 -6.23
CA ASN A 132 11.32 -16.91 -5.92
C ASN A 132 12.32 -15.94 -5.28
N LEU A 133 12.45 -14.74 -5.85
CA LEU A 133 13.33 -13.70 -5.31
C LEU A 133 12.91 -13.27 -3.90
N LEU A 134 11.59 -13.16 -3.64
CA LEU A 134 11.06 -12.90 -2.31
C LEU A 134 11.35 -14.07 -1.36
N CYS A 135 11.20 -15.31 -1.82
CA CYS A 135 11.54 -16.49 -1.02
C CYS A 135 13.03 -16.48 -0.62
N ASP A 136 13.93 -16.20 -1.56
CA ASP A 136 15.36 -16.10 -1.31
C ASP A 136 15.69 -14.96 -0.35
N LEU A 137 15.04 -13.80 -0.53
CA LEU A 137 15.20 -12.63 0.33
C LEU A 137 14.80 -12.89 1.80
N PHE A 138 13.73 -13.65 2.02
CA PHE A 138 13.26 -14.02 3.36
C PHE A 138 13.80 -15.37 3.87
N GLY A 139 14.59 -16.07 3.05
CA GLY A 139 15.21 -17.37 3.31
C GLY A 139 14.28 -18.58 3.15
N SER A 140 12.97 -18.41 3.32
CA SER A 140 11.99 -19.47 3.10
C SER A 140 10.57 -18.93 2.89
N GLN A 141 9.71 -19.76 2.30
CA GLN A 141 8.26 -19.50 2.21
C GLN A 141 7.55 -19.60 3.57
N ASP A 142 8.19 -20.25 4.55
CA ASP A 142 7.68 -20.40 5.92
C ASP A 142 7.85 -19.12 6.74
N ASN A 143 8.70 -18.21 6.26
CA ASN A 143 8.98 -16.96 6.94
C ASN A 143 7.70 -16.11 7.07
N GLY A 144 7.44 -15.63 8.28
CA GLY A 144 6.25 -14.82 8.58
C GLY A 144 6.15 -13.53 7.75
N LEU A 145 7.26 -12.90 7.36
CA LEU A 145 7.27 -11.71 6.51
C LEU A 145 6.91 -12.05 5.06
N PHE A 146 7.39 -13.19 4.54
CA PHE A 146 7.01 -13.70 3.23
C PHE A 146 5.50 -13.96 3.18
N ILE A 147 4.97 -14.67 4.18
CA ILE A 147 3.53 -14.95 4.32
C ILE A 147 2.74 -13.64 4.44
N HIS A 148 3.26 -12.65 5.15
CA HIS A 148 2.60 -11.36 5.30
C HIS A 148 2.50 -10.60 3.96
N ILE A 149 3.58 -10.55 3.18
CA ILE A 149 3.60 -9.93 1.85
C ILE A 149 2.67 -10.68 0.89
N LEU A 150 2.68 -12.02 0.93
CA LEU A 150 1.73 -12.84 0.18
C LEU A 150 0.31 -12.39 0.47
N LYS A 151 -0.12 -12.41 1.75
CA LYS A 151 -1.47 -12.02 2.15
C LYS A 151 -1.83 -10.61 1.68
N MET A 152 -0.95 -9.62 1.91
CA MET A 152 -1.17 -8.24 1.46
C MET A 152 -1.37 -8.14 -0.06
N SER A 153 -0.67 -8.97 -0.82
CA SER A 153 -0.74 -8.96 -2.28
C SER A 153 -2.05 -9.54 -2.83
N ILE A 154 -2.79 -10.34 -2.06
CA ILE A 154 -3.97 -11.06 -2.55
C ILE A 154 -5.29 -10.75 -1.82
N MET A 155 -5.28 -10.43 -0.52
CA MET A 155 -6.49 -10.49 0.30
C MET A 155 -7.54 -9.40 0.05
N HIS A 156 -7.18 -8.32 -0.64
CA HIS A 156 -8.04 -7.14 -0.82
C HIS A 156 -8.82 -7.11 -2.13
N HIS A 157 -8.60 -8.10 -3.00
CA HIS A 157 -9.29 -8.19 -4.28
C HIS A 157 -10.77 -8.50 -4.11
N CYS A 158 -11.55 -8.17 -5.14
CA CYS A 158 -13.02 -8.23 -5.10
C CYS A 158 -13.63 -8.69 -6.45
N SER A 159 -12.91 -9.52 -7.22
CA SER A 159 -13.43 -10.09 -8.48
C SER A 159 -13.19 -11.60 -8.56
N GLU A 160 -14.12 -12.30 -9.22
CA GLU A 160 -14.05 -13.75 -9.45
C GLU A 160 -12.81 -14.11 -10.29
N GLU A 161 -12.56 -13.37 -11.37
CA GLU A 161 -11.35 -13.49 -12.20
C GLU A 161 -10.06 -13.47 -11.37
N LYS A 162 -9.98 -12.59 -10.36
CA LYS A 162 -8.78 -12.50 -9.53
C LYS A 162 -8.65 -13.66 -8.56
N ALA A 163 -9.76 -14.14 -8.01
CA ALA A 163 -9.76 -15.35 -7.19
C ALA A 163 -9.27 -16.55 -7.99
N GLU A 164 -9.75 -16.71 -9.23
CA GLU A 164 -9.32 -17.77 -10.16
C GLU A 164 -7.84 -17.63 -10.54
N ASP A 165 -7.37 -16.43 -10.91
CA ASP A 165 -5.96 -16.18 -11.23
C ASP A 165 -5.02 -16.54 -10.05
N ILE A 166 -5.40 -16.18 -8.83
CA ILE A 166 -4.64 -16.52 -7.62
C ILE A 166 -4.67 -18.03 -7.37
N GLN A 167 -5.83 -18.67 -7.47
CA GLN A 167 -5.98 -20.11 -7.27
C GLN A 167 -5.14 -20.90 -8.28
N ASN A 168 -5.29 -20.60 -9.57
CA ASN A 168 -4.53 -21.23 -10.66
C ASN A 168 -3.02 -21.06 -10.49
N PHE A 169 -2.58 -19.89 -10.00
CA PHE A 169 -1.16 -19.64 -9.74
C PHE A 169 -0.56 -20.60 -8.71
N PHE A 170 -1.32 -20.96 -7.66
CA PHE A 170 -0.83 -21.82 -6.59
C PHE A 170 -1.12 -23.32 -6.82
N GLU A 171 -2.18 -23.68 -7.54
CA GLU A 171 -2.53 -25.09 -7.84
C GLU A 171 -1.44 -25.81 -8.64
N HIS A 172 -0.78 -25.10 -9.56
CA HIS A 172 0.24 -25.68 -10.45
C HIS A 172 1.67 -25.55 -9.90
N ARG A 173 1.83 -25.22 -8.61
CA ARG A 173 3.15 -24.98 -8.00
C ARG A 173 3.33 -25.77 -6.71
N THR A 174 4.50 -26.37 -6.55
CA THR A 174 4.94 -26.87 -5.26
C THR A 174 5.27 -25.68 -4.37
N VAL A 175 4.42 -25.41 -3.39
CA VAL A 175 4.62 -24.39 -2.37
C VAL A 175 4.72 -25.01 -0.99
N SER A 176 5.29 -24.28 -0.04
CA SER A 176 5.33 -24.74 1.35
C SER A 176 3.92 -25.01 1.91
N PRO A 177 3.73 -26.09 2.69
CA PRO A 177 2.51 -26.30 3.47
C PRO A 177 2.12 -25.13 4.37
N ALA A 178 3.08 -24.29 4.78
CA ALA A 178 2.83 -23.09 5.58
C ALA A 178 1.97 -22.05 4.83
N LEU A 179 1.96 -22.07 3.49
CA LEU A 179 1.16 -21.14 2.68
C LEU A 179 -0.30 -21.56 2.51
N THR A 180 -0.62 -22.84 2.71
CA THR A 180 -1.97 -23.40 2.46
C THR A 180 -3.06 -22.63 3.20
N ARG A 181 -2.88 -22.40 4.51
CA ARG A 181 -3.85 -21.66 5.31
C ARG A 181 -3.94 -20.17 4.93
N PRO A 182 -2.82 -19.41 4.83
CA PRO A 182 -2.85 -18.03 4.34
C PRO A 182 -3.53 -17.84 2.99
N ILE A 183 -3.31 -18.74 2.03
CA ILE A 183 -3.93 -18.68 0.70
C ILE A 183 -5.44 -18.93 0.83
N SER A 184 -5.84 -20.01 1.50
CA SER A 184 -7.26 -20.34 1.71
C SER A 184 -8.03 -19.20 2.40
N GLN A 185 -7.48 -18.63 3.47
CA GLN A 185 -8.09 -17.49 4.16
C GLN A 185 -8.18 -16.24 3.27
N SER A 186 -7.20 -16.03 2.39
CA SER A 186 -7.22 -14.87 1.49
C SER A 186 -8.26 -15.03 0.39
N LEU A 187 -8.38 -16.23 -0.19
CA LEU A 187 -9.44 -16.55 -1.16
C LEU A 187 -10.83 -16.45 -0.52
N GLU A 188 -10.99 -16.89 0.72
CA GLU A 188 -12.23 -16.70 1.48
C GLU A 188 -12.57 -15.22 1.64
N ASN A 189 -11.60 -14.37 1.99
CA ASN A 189 -11.80 -12.93 2.08
C ASN A 189 -12.22 -12.31 0.73
N ILE A 190 -11.59 -12.72 -0.37
CA ILE A 190 -11.98 -12.25 -1.72
C ILE A 190 -13.44 -12.63 -2.01
N ASN A 191 -13.84 -13.87 -1.70
CA ASN A 191 -15.22 -14.32 -1.86
C ASN A 191 -16.22 -13.53 -0.99
N LEU A 192 -15.84 -13.19 0.24
CA LEU A 192 -16.65 -12.32 1.10
C LEU A 192 -16.77 -10.91 0.51
N ASN A 193 -15.69 -10.33 -0.02
CA ASN A 193 -15.71 -9.03 -0.69
C ASN A 193 -16.65 -9.05 -1.91
N ILE A 194 -16.56 -10.08 -2.75
CA ILE A 194 -17.44 -10.26 -3.93
C ILE A 194 -18.90 -10.32 -3.51
N LYS A 195 -19.23 -11.14 -2.50
CA LYS A 195 -20.60 -11.26 -1.97
C LYS A 195 -21.09 -9.94 -1.39
N PHE A 196 -20.25 -9.24 -0.63
CA PHE A 196 -20.58 -7.94 -0.08
C PHE A 196 -20.89 -6.94 -1.19
N LEU A 197 -20.04 -6.83 -2.20
CA LEU A 197 -20.26 -5.92 -3.32
C LEU A 197 -21.55 -6.27 -4.07
N ARG A 198 -21.75 -7.55 -4.42
CA ARG A 198 -22.95 -8.03 -5.13
C ARG A 198 -24.24 -7.70 -4.38
N ASN A 199 -24.25 -7.90 -3.07
CA ASN A 199 -25.46 -7.75 -2.27
C ASN A 199 -25.77 -6.28 -1.91
N ASN A 200 -24.76 -5.42 -1.80
CA ASN A 200 -24.92 -4.08 -1.23
C ASN A 200 -24.70 -2.94 -2.22
N ALA A 201 -24.02 -3.15 -3.36
CA ALA A 201 -23.64 -2.07 -4.28
C ALA A 201 -24.85 -1.27 -4.80
N SER A 202 -25.95 -1.96 -5.14
CA SER A 202 -27.16 -1.30 -5.63
C SER A 202 -27.80 -0.41 -4.56
N ALA A 203 -27.98 -0.94 -3.35
CA ALA A 203 -28.59 -0.20 -2.24
C ALA A 203 -27.73 0.99 -1.80
N ILE A 204 -26.41 0.79 -1.66
CA ILE A 204 -25.47 1.87 -1.33
C ILE A 204 -25.46 2.93 -2.43
N GLY A 205 -25.45 2.52 -3.70
CA GLY A 205 -25.46 3.44 -4.84
C GLY A 205 -26.75 4.25 -4.94
N ALA A 206 -27.91 3.67 -4.60
CA ALA A 206 -29.18 4.38 -4.53
C ALA A 206 -29.16 5.43 -3.40
N TRP A 207 -28.75 5.02 -2.21
CA TRP A 207 -28.65 5.90 -1.04
C TRP A 207 -27.69 7.08 -1.28
N LEU A 208 -26.50 6.83 -1.86
CA LEU A 208 -25.56 7.91 -2.18
C LEU A 208 -26.16 8.96 -3.12
N LYS A 209 -26.93 8.54 -4.13
CA LYS A 209 -27.61 9.46 -5.04
C LYS A 209 -28.72 10.25 -4.36
N GLU A 210 -29.48 9.62 -3.46
CA GLU A 210 -30.52 10.29 -2.65
C GLU A 210 -29.91 11.40 -1.77
N GLU A 211 -28.72 11.16 -1.22
CA GLU A 211 -27.98 12.12 -0.40
C GLU A 211 -27.16 13.13 -1.22
N GLY A 212 -27.19 13.05 -2.55
CA GLY A 212 -26.56 14.04 -3.45
C GLY A 212 -25.07 13.85 -3.73
N TYR A 213 -24.55 12.62 -3.63
CA TYR A 213 -23.19 12.25 -4.02
C TYR A 213 -23.11 11.66 -5.44
#